data_AF-A0A9D6P2K7-F1
#
_entry.id   AF-A0A9D6P2K7-F1
#
_cell.length_a   1.000
_cell.length_b   1.000
_cell.length_c   1.000
_cell.angle_alpha   90.00
_cell.angle_beta   90.00
_cell.angle_gamma   90.00
#
_symmetry.space_group_name_H-M   'P 1'
#
loop_
_entity.id
_entity.type
_entity.pdbx_description
1 polymer ?
#
loop_
_entity_poly.entity_id
_entity_poly.type
_entity_poly.pdbx_seq_one_letter_code
_entity_poly.pdbx_strand_id
1 'polypeptide(L)' 'MPQLITVSKNLYDKYKGDKFGRILAYVIVDGKNVSMELAKSGMAQVVVYQHKKPFIYQDQLLKLQEKAKVHKKGIWSR' A
#
# COMPACT_ATOMS: atom_id res chain seq x y z
N MET A 1 9.33 -9.90 -22.64
CA MET A 1 10.18 -9.44 -21.53
C MET A 1 9.51 -9.87 -20.23
N PRO A 2 10.10 -10.73 -19.40
CA PRO A 2 9.49 -11.09 -18.12
C PRO A 2 9.53 -9.87 -17.19
N GLN A 3 8.37 -9.46 -16.65
CA GLN A 3 8.30 -8.43 -15.62
C GLN A 3 8.95 -8.96 -14.33
N LEU A 4 9.95 -8.24 -13.82
CA LEU A 4 10.60 -8.58 -12.56
C LEU A 4 9.65 -8.16 -11.42
N ILE A 5 8.97 -9.15 -10.84
CA ILE A 5 8.18 -8.97 -9.62
C ILE A 5 9.14 -9.15 -8.44
N THR A 6 9.45 -8.04 -7.77
CA THR A 6 10.24 -8.07 -6.54
C THR A 6 9.29 -7.97 -5.36
N VAL A 7 9.19 -9.05 -4.59
CA VAL A 7 8.51 -9.03 -3.30
C VAL A 7 9.54 -8.68 -2.24
N SER A 8 9.52 -7.43 -1.75
CA SER A 8 10.38 -7.04 -0.63
C SER A 8 9.82 -7.62 0.66
N LYS A 9 10.42 -8.72 1.11
CA LYS A 9 10.04 -9.42 2.35
C LYS A 9 10.72 -8.78 3.55
N ASN A 10 10.49 -7.50 3.78
CA ASN A 10 10.92 -6.80 5.00
C ASN A 10 9.76 -6.01 5.57
N LEU A 11 8.86 -6.71 6.26
CA LEU A 11 7.99 -6.12 7.26
C LEU A 11 8.39 -6.72 8.59
N TYR A 12 8.70 -5.86 9.56
CA TYR A 12 8.84 -6.15 10.99
C TYR A 12 8.42 -7.58 11.38
N ASP A 13 9.36 -8.30 11.99
CA ASP A 13 9.34 -9.71 12.39
C ASP A 13 8.04 -10.23 13.06
N LYS A 14 7.13 -9.34 13.46
CA LYS A 14 5.86 -9.60 14.15
C LYS A 14 4.61 -9.76 13.26
N TYR A 15 4.62 -9.30 12.00
CA TYR A 15 3.44 -9.33 11.11
C TYR A 15 3.71 -10.16 9.84
N LYS A 16 4.21 -11.39 10.00
CA LYS A 16 4.51 -12.29 8.88
C LYS A 16 3.27 -12.85 8.19
N GLY A 17 2.14 -12.88 8.88
CA GLY A 17 0.87 -13.23 8.28
C GLY A 17 -0.32 -12.81 9.12
N ASP A 18 -1.50 -12.87 8.51
CA ASP A 18 -2.74 -12.68 9.23
C ASP A 18 -3.25 -13.98 9.86
N LYS A 19 -4.38 -13.91 10.57
CA LYS A 19 -5.03 -15.08 11.20
C LYS A 19 -5.46 -16.18 10.22
N PHE A 20 -5.37 -15.92 8.91
CA PHE A 20 -5.73 -16.84 7.83
C PHE A 20 -4.50 -17.37 7.08
N GLY A 21 -3.28 -17.09 7.57
CA GLY A 21 -2.04 -17.56 6.94
C GLY A 21 -1.62 -16.78 5.69
N ARG A 22 -2.25 -15.64 5.39
CA ARG A 22 -1.87 -14.80 4.24
C ARG A 22 -0.65 -13.97 4.58
N ILE A 23 0.27 -13.85 3.65
CA ILE A 23 1.47 -13.02 3.78
C ILE A 23 1.11 -11.55 3.56
N LEU A 24 1.54 -10.68 4.47
CA LEU A 24 1.44 -9.24 4.32
C LEU A 24 2.77 -8.70 3.79
N ALA A 25 2.77 -8.17 2.57
CA ALA A 25 3.98 -7.66 1.91
C ALA A 25 3.67 -6.48 1.00
N TYR A 26 4.72 -5.70 0.69
CA TYR A 26 4.67 -4.72 -0.39
C TYR A 26 5.14 -5.38 -1.68
N VAL A 27 4.33 -5.24 -2.73
CA VAL A 27 4.63 -5.75 -4.06
C VAL A 27 5.26 -4.63 -4.88
N ILE A 28 6.43 -4.91 -5.44
CA ILE A 28 7.12 -3.99 -6.35
C ILE A 28 7.18 -4.64 -7.72
N VAL A 29 6.63 -3.97 -8.73
CA VAL A 29 6.66 -4.41 -10.13
C VAL A 29 7.31 -3.28 -10.93
N ASP A 30 8.33 -3.61 -11.72
CA ASP A 30 9.06 -2.64 -12.54
C ASP A 30 9.55 -1.40 -11.73
N GLY A 31 10.03 -1.64 -10.51
CA GLY A 31 10.50 -0.60 -9.60
C GLY A 31 9.40 0.26 -8.94
N LYS A 32 8.12 -0.01 -9.22
CA LYS A 32 6.98 0.73 -8.64
C LYS A 32 6.31 -0.06 -7.53
N ASN A 33 6.07 0.58 -6.39
CA ASN A 33 5.30 0.00 -5.30
C ASN A 33 3.80 0.03 -5.66
N VAL A 34 3.22 -1.16 -5.81
CA VAL A 34 1.82 -1.33 -6.24
C VAL A 34 0.84 -0.65 -5.27
N SER A 35 1.07 -0.75 -3.96
CA SER A 35 0.21 -0.12 -2.95
C SER A 35 0.19 1.42 -3.10
N MET A 36 1.34 2.01 -3.44
CA MET A 36 1.43 3.46 -3.69
C MET A 36 0.69 3.86 -4.96
N GLU A 37 0.85 3.11 -6.05
CA GLU A 37 0.16 3.39 -7.30
C GLU A 37 -1.36 3.30 -7.15
N LEU A 38 -1.86 2.29 -6.41
CA LEU A 38 -3.29 2.15 -6.09
C LEU A 38 -3.82 3.32 -5.25
N ALA A 39 -3.08 3.76 -4.23
CA ALA A 39 -3.48 4.91 -3.42
C ALA A 39 -3.49 6.21 -4.26
N LYS A 40 -2.48 6.40 -5.11
CA LYS A 40 -2.33 7.58 -5.98
C LYS A 40 -3.43 7.69 -7.04
N SER A 41 -3.88 6.56 -7.58
CA SER A 41 -4.97 6.51 -8.57
C SER A 41 -6.36 6.56 -7.93
N GLY A 42 -6.46 6.50 -6.60
CA GLY A 42 -7.75 6.38 -5.91
C GLY A 42 -8.41 5.02 -6.08
N MET A 43 -7.65 3.97 -6.41
CA MET A 43 -8.15 2.60 -6.48
C MET A 43 -8.09 1.86 -5.14
N ALA A 44 -7.46 2.44 -4.12
CA ALA A 44 -7.40 1.87 -2.78
C ALA A 44 -7.54 2.95 -1.69
N GLN A 45 -8.10 2.54 -0.55
CA GLN A 45 -8.14 3.32 0.68
C GLN A 45 -7.04 2.86 1.65
N VAL A 46 -6.35 3.83 2.23
CA VAL A 46 -5.33 3.63 3.26
C VAL A 46 -6.01 3.60 4.62
N VAL A 47 -5.90 2.46 5.30
CA VAL A 47 -6.48 2.24 6.63
C VAL A 47 -5.35 2.18 7.66
N VAL A 48 -5.42 3.05 8.66
CA VAL A 48 -4.45 3.10 9.77
C VAL A 48 -5.17 2.72 11.06
N TYR A 49 -4.65 1.73 11.77
CA TYR A 49 -5.18 1.30 13.07
C TYR A 49 -4.39 1.96 14.19
N GLN A 50 -5.06 2.76 15.03
CA GLN A 50 -4.46 3.58 16.08
C GLN A 50 -3.60 2.79 17.09
N HIS A 51 -3.90 1.51 17.31
CA HIS A 51 -3.19 0.64 18.26
C HIS A 51 -2.02 -0.14 17.64
N LYS A 52 -1.68 0.10 16.37
CA LYS A 52 -0.58 -0.60 15.68
C LYS A 52 0.58 0.35 15.42
N LYS A 53 1.80 -0.18 15.44
CA LYS A 53 2.99 0.58 15.03
C LYS A 53 2.79 1.08 13.58
N PRO A 54 3.21 2.32 13.27
CA PRO A 54 3.14 2.83 11.91
C PRO A 54 3.97 1.94 10.98
N PHE A 55 3.42 1.66 9.79
CA PHE A 55 4.10 0.89 8.76
C PHE A 55 4.98 1.79 7.89
N ILE A 56 5.97 1.18 7.22
CA ILE A 56 7.11 1.86 6.55
C ILE A 56 6.66 2.98 5.59
N TYR A 57 5.54 2.79 4.89
CA TYR A 57 5.04 3.72 3.88
C TYR A 57 3.78 4.50 4.32
N GLN A 58 3.45 4.53 5.60
CA GLN A 58 2.20 5.11 6.10
C GLN A 58 2.00 6.56 5.63
N ASP A 59 2.96 7.44 5.92
CA ASP A 59 2.82 8.86 5.60
C ASP A 59 2.77 9.12 4.10
N GLN A 60 3.55 8.37 3.32
CA GLN A 60 3.54 8.47 1.86
C GLN A 60 2.20 8.03 1.28
N LEU A 61 1.65 6.91 1.77
CA LEU A 61 0.35 6.40 1.33
C LEU A 61 -0.78 7.37 1.69
N LEU A 62 -0.78 7.93 2.90
CA LEU A 62 -1.76 8.95 3.32
C LEU A 62 -1.69 10.19 2.43
N LYS A 63 -0.48 10.69 2.14
CA LYS A 63 -0.29 11.83 1.21
C LYS A 63 -0.78 11.53 -0.20
N LEU A 64 -0.55 10.33 -0.72
CA LEU A 64 -1.02 9.93 -2.04
C LEU A 64 -2.54 9.80 -2.10
N GLN A 65 -3.15 9.23 -1.06
CA GLN A 65 -4.60 9.17 -0.94
C GLN A 65 -5.21 10.58 -0.89
N GLU A 66 -4.62 11.50 -0.12
CA GLU A 66 -5.13 12.87 -0.04
C GLU A 66 -5.09 13.57 -1.41
N LYS A 67 -4.01 13.37 -2.16
CA LYS A 67 -3.95 13.83 -3.56
C LYS A 67 -5.05 13.19 -4.40
N ALA A 68 -5.31 11.90 -4.26
CA ALA A 68 -6.38 11.23 -5.01
C ALA A 68 -7.77 11.78 -4.68
N LYS A 69 -8.04 12.13 -3.41
CA LYS A 69 -9.28 12.78 -2.96
C LYS A 69 -9.45 14.17 -3.56
N VAL A 70 -8.42 15.02 -3.44
CA VAL A 70 -8.44 16.39 -4.01
C VAL A 70 -8.73 16.37 -5.51
N HIS A 71 -8.20 15.38 -6.22
CA HIS A 71 -8.39 15.22 -7.66
C HIS A 71 -9.60 14.34 -8.03
N LYS A 72 -10.43 13.93 -7.07
CA LYS A 72 -11.63 13.12 -7.28
C LYS A 72 -11.39 11.86 -8.12
N LYS A 73 -10.30 11.13 -7.83
CA LYS A 73 -9.89 9.94 -8.60
C LYS A 73 -10.51 8.66 -8.06
N GLY A 74 -10.86 7.74 -8.96
CA GLY A 74 -11.28 6.37 -8.60
C GLY A 74 -12.47 6.36 -7.64
N ILE A 75 -12.31 5.73 -6.48
CA ILE A 75 -13.35 5.65 -5.45
C ILE A 75 -13.74 7.02 -4.86
N TRP A 76 -12.93 8.05 -5.07
CA TRP A 76 -13.15 9.42 -4.58
C TRP A 76 -13.87 10.32 -5.61
N SER A 77 -14.36 9.77 -6.72
CA SER A 77 -14.96 10.57 -7.80
C SER A 77 -16.38 11.06 -7.51
N ARG A 78 -16.99 10.59 -6.41
CA ARG A 78 -18.34 10.96 -5.97
C ARG A 78 -18.29 11.94 -4.83
#